data_AF-A0AA38RCL4-F1
#
_entry.id   AF-A0AA38RCL4-F1
#
_cell.length_a   1.000
_cell.length_b   1.000
_cell.length_c   1.000
_cell.angle_alpha   90.00
_cell.angle_beta   90.00
_cell.angle_gamma   90.00
#
_symmetry.space_group_name_H-M   'P 1'
#
loop_
_entity.id
_entity.type
_entity.pdbx_description
1 polymer ?
#
loop_
_entity_poly.entity_id
_entity_poly.type
_entity_poly.pdbx_seq_one_letter_code
_entity_poly.pdbx_strand_id
1 'polypeptide(L)'
;MRDEWVDEMYNELSSGNRNNDMPELVKGMRTLLNVLEAMKLDVANHQIRCLRPVLIEDTVHFEQRFFLKKIQGGKLDLEMARRWYQNAKHEAPMEYLDPRHPYAQAFGETAAFFYAAAKLILPSTPVEVPNANVCPNTFVFDEERLLKLRSDLHDTICLEVCMRQFEELERMADFDFSINFNFNAPMSSRPSSFVGSDNGSLHSSPRNSGYLGAQHSAGDKADAASRSRELYNSLVALLQTAPPVSRASQRWQGLSPSMALQILRYVNAPQITLSDLEEELSRKLSHVDGDAFQDVEAYFHRRLLKELAKRVKDLKNLSGVGLFEVATGGRAQGSARPAGAFPVREQHLDVPGAGREPRDEGGLDDMATRLAHLGLLHWRVWGDLVYNGDLEVEMTTCAA
;
A
#
# COMPACT_ATOMS: atom_id res chain seq x y z
N MET A 1 -36.28 -3.27 -15.91
CA MET A 1 -35.62 -2.17 -16.67
C MET A 1 -35.72 -2.34 -18.18
N ARG A 2 -35.37 -3.48 -18.81
CA ARG A 2 -35.60 -3.64 -20.27
C ARG A 2 -37.07 -3.91 -20.61
N ASP A 3 -37.77 -4.67 -19.76
CA ASP A 3 -39.18 -4.99 -19.95
C ASP A 3 -40.07 -3.74 -20.00
N GLU A 4 -39.81 -2.75 -19.14
CA GLU A 4 -40.52 -1.46 -19.14
C GLU A 4 -40.38 -0.70 -20.47
N TRP A 5 -39.22 -0.77 -21.12
CA TRP A 5 -39.01 -0.13 -22.43
C TRP A 5 -39.72 -0.88 -23.56
N VAL A 6 -39.83 -2.21 -23.42
CA VAL A 6 -40.60 -3.03 -24.35
C VAL A 6 -42.09 -2.75 -24.21
N ASP A 7 -42.58 -2.60 -22.98
CA ASP A 7 -43.96 -2.25 -22.68
C ASP A 7 -44.31 -0.84 -23.17
N GLU A 8 -43.44 0.14 -22.94
CA GLU A 8 -43.60 1.51 -23.45
C GLU A 8 -43.69 1.53 -24.99
N MET A 9 -42.74 0.86 -25.65
CA MET A 9 -42.71 0.72 -27.10
C MET A 9 -43.97 0.04 -27.66
N TYR A 10 -44.43 -1.04 -27.02
CA TYR A 10 -45.66 -1.73 -27.41
C TYR A 10 -46.88 -0.82 -27.28
N ASN A 11 -46.97 -0.09 -26.17
CA ASN A 11 -48.06 0.85 -25.93
C ASN A 11 -48.07 1.96 -26.98
N GLU A 12 -46.94 2.61 -27.26
CA GLU A 12 -46.81 3.69 -28.26
C GLU A 12 -47.17 3.24 -29.69
N LEU A 13 -46.73 2.04 -30.08
CA LEU A 13 -47.05 1.50 -31.40
C LEU A 13 -48.53 1.09 -31.49
N SER A 14 -49.07 0.50 -30.43
CA SER A 14 -50.46 0.06 -30.41
C SER A 14 -51.44 1.24 -30.33
N SER A 15 -51.16 2.28 -29.54
CA SER A 15 -51.98 3.49 -29.43
C SER A 15 -51.89 4.30 -30.72
N GLY A 16 -50.67 4.54 -31.23
CA GLY A 16 -50.44 5.29 -32.46
C GLY A 16 -51.15 4.66 -33.66
N ASN A 17 -51.10 3.33 -33.80
CA ASN A 17 -51.82 2.62 -34.87
C ASN A 17 -53.35 2.64 -34.69
N ARG A 18 -53.85 2.46 -33.46
CA ARG A 18 -55.30 2.44 -33.19
C ARG A 18 -55.96 3.80 -33.35
N ASN A 19 -55.25 4.87 -32.99
CA ASN A 19 -55.74 6.24 -33.03
C ASN A 19 -55.35 6.98 -34.32
N ASN A 20 -54.57 6.34 -35.20
CA ASN A 20 -54.02 6.93 -36.43
C ASN A 20 -53.14 8.17 -36.15
N ASP A 21 -52.46 8.17 -34.99
CA ASP A 21 -51.53 9.22 -34.56
C ASP A 21 -50.13 8.91 -35.12
N MET A 22 -49.80 9.59 -36.22
CA MET A 22 -48.52 9.40 -36.90
C MET A 22 -47.30 9.81 -36.05
N PRO A 23 -47.30 10.95 -35.34
CA PRO A 23 -46.25 11.29 -34.36
C PRO A 23 -46.01 10.20 -33.30
N GLU A 24 -47.07 9.68 -32.70
CA GLU A 24 -46.97 8.62 -31.68
C GLU A 24 -46.41 7.32 -32.26
N LEU A 25 -46.80 6.97 -33.49
CA LEU A 25 -46.24 5.83 -34.21
C LEU A 25 -44.73 6.00 -34.49
N VAL A 26 -44.31 7.19 -34.94
CA VAL A 26 -42.88 7.50 -35.18
C VAL A 26 -42.09 7.45 -33.87
N LYS A 27 -42.69 7.89 -32.76
CA LYS A 27 -42.10 7.75 -31.42
C LYS A 27 -41.92 6.27 -31.06
N GLY A 28 -42.96 5.45 -31.19
CA GLY A 28 -42.89 4.00 -30.96
C GLY A 28 -41.84 3.30 -31.81
N MET A 29 -41.69 3.69 -33.09
CA MET A 29 -40.63 3.17 -33.97
C MET A 29 -39.22 3.56 -33.49
N ARG A 30 -39.04 4.78 -32.96
CA ARG A 30 -37.77 5.21 -32.36
C ARG A 30 -37.48 4.43 -31.08
N THR A 31 -38.48 4.24 -30.23
CA THR A 31 -38.36 3.44 -29.00
C THR A 31 -37.99 2.00 -29.32
N LEU A 32 -38.59 1.40 -30.37
CA LEU A 32 -38.22 0.06 -30.85
C LEU A 32 -36.75 -0.02 -31.27
N LEU A 33 -36.25 0.96 -32.03
CA LEU A 33 -34.84 0.98 -32.43
C LEU A 33 -33.90 1.11 -31.21
N ASN A 34 -34.25 1.92 -30.21
CA ASN A 34 -33.49 2.04 -28.97
C ASN A 34 -33.48 0.72 -28.17
N VAL A 35 -34.61 0.01 -28.12
CA VAL A 35 -34.70 -1.32 -27.50
C VAL A 35 -33.80 -2.33 -28.23
N LEU A 36 -33.82 -2.35 -29.56
CA LEU A 36 -32.95 -3.24 -30.35
C LEU A 36 -31.47 -2.93 -30.16
N GLU A 37 -31.09 -1.65 -30.08
CA GLU A 37 -29.71 -1.25 -29.78
C GLU A 37 -29.28 -1.72 -28.39
N ALA A 38 -30.14 -1.52 -27.39
CA ALA A 38 -29.91 -2.03 -26.04
C ALA A 38 -29.75 -3.56 -26.02
N MET A 39 -30.61 -4.29 -26.72
CA MET A 39 -30.51 -5.75 -26.83
C MET A 39 -29.21 -6.20 -27.51
N LYS A 40 -28.74 -5.48 -28.53
CA LYS A 40 -27.43 -5.76 -29.15
C LYS A 40 -26.29 -5.58 -28.15
N LEU A 41 -26.33 -4.54 -27.32
CA LEU A 41 -25.36 -4.35 -26.25
C LEU A 41 -25.44 -5.46 -25.20
N ASP A 42 -26.64 -5.96 -24.88
CA ASP A 42 -26.81 -7.09 -23.95
C ASP A 42 -26.18 -8.37 -24.51
N VAL A 43 -26.37 -8.66 -25.80
CA VAL A 43 -25.72 -9.79 -26.49
C VAL A 43 -24.19 -9.62 -26.49
N ALA A 44 -23.68 -8.43 -26.84
CA ALA A 44 -22.24 -8.16 -26.83
C ALA A 44 -21.64 -8.29 -25.42
N ASN A 45 -22.32 -7.77 -24.39
CA ASN A 45 -21.90 -7.90 -23.00
C ASN A 45 -21.91 -9.35 -22.53
N HIS A 46 -22.92 -10.12 -22.91
CA HIS A 46 -22.96 -11.56 -22.64
C HIS A 46 -21.79 -12.28 -23.33
N GLN A 47 -21.53 -12.00 -24.60
CA GLN A 47 -20.40 -12.55 -25.34
C GLN A 47 -19.06 -12.22 -24.67
N ILE A 48 -18.83 -10.96 -24.28
CA ILE A 48 -17.61 -10.56 -23.56
C ILE A 48 -17.48 -11.31 -22.24
N ARG A 49 -18.58 -11.50 -21.48
CA ARG A 49 -18.55 -12.29 -20.23
C ARG A 49 -18.19 -13.75 -20.48
N CYS A 50 -18.77 -14.37 -21.51
CA CYS A 50 -18.48 -15.76 -21.88
C CYS A 50 -17.03 -15.93 -22.37
N LEU A 51 -16.51 -14.96 -23.12
CA LEU A 51 -15.15 -14.98 -23.66
C LEU A 51 -14.09 -14.56 -22.65
N ARG A 52 -14.46 -13.82 -21.59
CA ARG A 52 -13.54 -13.24 -20.62
C ARG A 52 -12.48 -14.23 -20.09
N PRO A 53 -12.81 -15.45 -19.63
CA PRO A 53 -11.79 -16.37 -19.12
C PRO A 53 -10.72 -16.70 -20.16
N VAL A 54 -11.15 -16.95 -21.41
CA VAL A 54 -10.26 -17.28 -22.52
C VAL A 54 -9.41 -16.06 -22.92
N LEU A 55 -10.01 -14.87 -22.97
CA LEU A 55 -9.29 -13.63 -23.28
C LEU A 55 -8.23 -13.30 -22.22
N ILE A 56 -8.52 -13.53 -20.94
CA ILE A 56 -7.58 -13.29 -19.85
C ILE A 56 -6.39 -14.27 -19.94
N GLU A 57 -6.65 -15.56 -20.18
CA GLU A 57 -5.56 -16.54 -20.36
C GLU A 57 -4.66 -16.20 -21.57
N ASP A 58 -5.22 -15.74 -22.71
CA ASP A 58 -4.42 -15.40 -23.90
C ASP A 58 -3.74 -14.02 -23.80
N THR A 59 -4.02 -13.21 -22.78
CA THR A 59 -3.51 -11.82 -22.70
C THR A 59 -1.98 -11.75 -22.77
N VAL A 60 -1.28 -12.61 -22.03
CA VAL A 60 0.20 -12.64 -22.03
C VAL A 60 0.74 -12.93 -23.43
N HIS A 61 0.22 -13.98 -24.09
CA HIS A 61 0.65 -14.36 -25.43
C HIS A 61 0.32 -13.29 -26.47
N PHE A 62 -0.84 -12.65 -26.34
CA PHE A 62 -1.21 -11.51 -27.18
C PHE A 62 -0.22 -10.36 -27.04
N GLU A 63 0.10 -9.95 -25.81
CA GLU A 63 1.05 -8.86 -25.55
C GLU A 63 2.46 -9.21 -26.04
N GLN A 64 2.92 -10.43 -25.81
CA GLN A 64 4.21 -10.91 -26.34
C GLN A 64 4.27 -10.78 -27.87
N ARG A 65 3.26 -11.27 -28.60
CA ARG A 65 3.18 -11.15 -30.07
C ARG A 65 3.12 -9.69 -30.52
N PHE A 66 2.36 -8.87 -29.80
CA PHE A 66 2.21 -7.45 -30.09
C PHE A 66 3.54 -6.68 -29.97
N PHE A 67 4.25 -6.88 -28.86
CA PHE A 67 5.52 -6.21 -28.60
C PHE A 67 6.65 -6.76 -29.47
N LEU A 68 6.71 -8.07 -29.69
CA LEU A 68 7.69 -8.68 -30.60
C LEU A 68 7.60 -8.07 -32.00
N LYS A 69 6.38 -7.88 -32.53
CA LYS A 69 6.17 -7.22 -33.83
C LYS A 69 6.65 -5.75 -33.84
N LYS A 70 6.51 -5.03 -32.72
CA LYS A 70 6.99 -3.64 -32.59
C LYS A 70 8.52 -3.58 -32.52
N ILE A 71 9.15 -4.51 -31.79
CA ILE A 71 10.60 -4.63 -31.67
C ILE A 71 11.21 -4.94 -33.04
N GLN A 72 10.69 -5.95 -33.75
CA GLN A 72 11.12 -6.30 -35.10
C GLN A 72 10.91 -5.16 -36.11
N GLY A 73 9.85 -4.38 -35.93
CA GLY A 73 9.58 -3.19 -36.74
C GLY A 73 10.40 -1.95 -36.37
N GLY A 74 11.32 -2.03 -35.40
CA GLY A 74 12.15 -0.91 -34.94
C GLY A 74 11.36 0.23 -34.28
N LYS A 75 10.11 -0.02 -33.86
CA LYS A 75 9.21 1.00 -33.27
C LYS A 75 9.32 1.09 -31.75
N LEU A 76 10.09 0.19 -31.13
CA LEU A 76 10.29 0.12 -29.69
C LEU A 76 11.78 -0.14 -29.42
N ASP A 77 12.44 0.84 -28.83
CA ASP A 77 13.80 0.70 -28.30
C ASP A 77 13.74 0.18 -26.86
N LEU A 78 14.56 -0.83 -26.54
CA LEU A 78 14.59 -1.50 -25.25
C LEU A 78 15.89 -1.27 -24.48
N GLU A 79 16.82 -0.49 -25.03
CA GLU A 79 18.16 -0.29 -24.45
C GLU A 79 18.09 0.28 -23.02
N MET A 80 17.22 1.27 -22.79
CA MET A 80 17.03 1.84 -21.44
C MET A 80 16.44 0.82 -20.46
N ALA A 81 15.50 -0.02 -20.91
CA ALA A 81 14.90 -1.05 -20.06
C ALA A 81 15.90 -2.16 -19.70
N ARG A 82 16.78 -2.52 -20.63
CA ARG A 82 17.88 -3.47 -20.38
C ARG A 82 18.89 -2.92 -19.41
N ARG A 83 19.32 -1.67 -19.61
CA ARG A 83 20.25 -1.00 -18.68
C ARG A 83 19.67 -0.88 -17.28
N TRP A 84 18.39 -0.51 -17.17
CA TRP A 84 17.67 -0.49 -15.90
C TRP A 84 17.73 -1.85 -15.19
N TYR A 85 17.45 -2.94 -15.92
CA TYR A 85 17.49 -4.29 -15.33
C TYR A 85 18.91 -4.76 -15.01
N GLN A 86 19.91 -4.39 -15.82
CA GLN A 86 21.31 -4.66 -15.51
C GLN A 86 21.76 -3.92 -14.24
N ASN A 87 21.43 -2.63 -14.10
CA ASN A 87 21.71 -1.87 -12.88
C ASN A 87 21.03 -2.52 -11.67
N ALA A 88 19.79 -2.97 -11.81
CA ALA A 88 19.08 -3.71 -10.78
C ALA A 88 19.82 -4.98 -10.33
N LYS A 89 20.42 -5.74 -11.25
CA LYS A 89 21.24 -6.92 -10.89
C LYS A 89 22.48 -6.55 -10.06
N HIS A 90 23.09 -5.40 -10.34
CA HIS A 90 24.28 -4.94 -9.61
C HIS A 90 23.93 -4.31 -8.25
N GLU A 91 22.80 -3.60 -8.18
CA GLU A 91 22.34 -2.94 -6.95
C GLU A 91 21.61 -3.87 -5.97
N ALA A 92 21.10 -5.00 -6.46
CA ALA A 92 20.44 -5.98 -5.60
C ALA A 92 21.43 -6.47 -4.52
N PRO A 93 21.04 -6.44 -3.23
CA PRO A 93 21.87 -6.97 -2.17
C PRO A 93 22.27 -8.42 -2.47
N MET A 94 23.57 -8.73 -2.36
CA MET A 94 24.09 -10.08 -2.60
C MET A 94 23.39 -11.14 -1.75
N GLU A 95 22.94 -10.77 -0.56
CA GLU A 95 22.13 -11.61 0.34
C GLU A 95 20.84 -12.11 -0.32
N TYR A 96 20.24 -11.33 -1.22
CA TYR A 96 18.99 -11.70 -1.89
C TYR A 96 19.21 -12.70 -3.03
N LEU A 97 20.46 -12.84 -3.48
CA LEU A 97 20.89 -13.82 -4.47
C LEU A 97 21.36 -15.14 -3.83
N ASP A 98 21.55 -15.17 -2.49
CA ASP A 98 21.88 -16.41 -1.78
C ASP A 98 20.66 -17.36 -1.82
N PRO A 99 20.78 -18.58 -2.37
CA PRO A 99 19.71 -19.58 -2.39
C PRO A 99 19.12 -19.92 -1.02
N ARG A 100 19.85 -19.65 0.07
CA ARG A 100 19.41 -19.86 1.45
C ARG A 100 18.51 -18.73 1.97
N HIS A 101 18.50 -17.59 1.27
CA HIS A 101 17.70 -16.44 1.67
C HIS A 101 16.22 -16.66 1.31
N PRO A 102 15.26 -16.28 2.20
CA PRO A 102 13.83 -16.43 1.92
C PRO A 102 13.37 -15.77 0.60
N TYR A 103 14.04 -14.68 0.21
CA TYR A 103 13.76 -13.98 -1.05
C TYR A 103 14.19 -14.75 -2.29
N ALA A 104 15.33 -15.47 -2.23
CA ALA A 104 15.74 -16.32 -3.34
C ALA A 104 14.75 -17.50 -3.53
N GLN A 105 14.22 -18.07 -2.44
CA GLN A 105 13.20 -19.12 -2.54
C GLN A 105 11.87 -18.58 -3.11
N ALA A 106 11.49 -17.36 -2.74
CA ALA A 106 10.26 -16.74 -3.20
C ALA A 106 10.33 -16.33 -4.67
N PHE A 107 11.28 -15.45 -5.00
CA PHE A 107 11.42 -14.80 -6.30
C PHE A 107 12.19 -15.66 -7.32
N GLY A 108 13.10 -16.52 -6.88
CA GLY A 108 13.98 -17.27 -7.79
C GLY A 108 14.78 -16.34 -8.71
N GLU A 109 14.79 -16.64 -10.00
CA GLU A 109 15.49 -15.87 -11.04
C GLU A 109 14.96 -14.43 -11.19
N THR A 110 13.74 -14.17 -10.70
CA THR A 110 13.09 -12.86 -10.77
C THR A 110 13.47 -11.94 -9.59
N ALA A 111 14.36 -12.37 -8.69
CA ALA A 111 14.72 -11.62 -7.47
C ALA A 111 15.22 -10.20 -7.77
N ALA A 112 16.15 -10.05 -8.72
CA ALA A 112 16.66 -8.73 -9.11
C ALA A 112 15.55 -7.84 -9.69
N PHE A 113 14.60 -8.42 -10.42
CA PHE A 113 13.47 -7.70 -10.99
C PHE A 113 12.51 -7.20 -9.89
N PHE A 114 12.09 -8.06 -8.97
CA PHE A 114 11.18 -7.65 -7.89
C PHE A 114 11.82 -6.65 -6.94
N TYR A 115 13.13 -6.73 -6.71
CA TYR A 115 13.88 -5.70 -5.99
C TYR A 115 13.80 -4.34 -6.71
N ALA A 116 14.05 -4.32 -8.02
CA ALA A 116 13.95 -3.10 -8.82
C ALA A 116 12.52 -2.56 -8.90
N ALA A 117 11.53 -3.44 -9.04
CA ALA A 117 10.12 -3.07 -9.08
C ALA A 117 9.67 -2.44 -7.75
N ALA A 118 10.15 -2.96 -6.62
CA ALA A 118 9.93 -2.34 -5.31
C ALA A 118 10.59 -0.95 -5.21
N LYS A 119 11.79 -0.78 -5.78
CA LYS A 119 12.46 0.53 -5.87
C LYS A 119 11.67 1.56 -6.69
N LEU A 120 10.99 1.16 -7.78
CA LEU A 120 10.22 2.09 -8.62
C LEU A 120 9.13 2.85 -7.84
N ILE A 121 8.56 2.23 -6.79
CA ILE A 121 7.50 2.84 -5.99
C ILE A 121 8.03 3.67 -4.81
N LEU A 122 9.36 3.70 -4.57
CA LEU A 122 9.93 4.51 -3.49
C LEU A 122 9.92 6.00 -3.85
N PRO A 123 9.42 6.88 -2.98
CA PRO A 123 9.49 8.33 -3.17
C PRO A 123 10.88 8.89 -3.46
N SER A 124 11.95 8.34 -2.87
CA SER A 124 13.33 8.81 -3.08
C SER A 124 13.95 8.37 -4.40
N THR A 125 13.35 7.40 -5.10
CA THR A 125 13.90 6.94 -6.38
C THR A 125 13.82 8.09 -7.39
N PRO A 126 14.97 8.55 -7.94
CA PRO A 126 15.00 9.74 -8.76
C PRO A 126 14.15 9.54 -10.02
N VAL A 127 13.30 10.52 -10.31
CA VAL A 127 12.64 10.61 -11.61
C VAL A 127 13.64 11.30 -12.53
N GLU A 128 14.33 10.52 -13.38
CA GLU A 128 15.49 10.99 -14.15
C GLU A 128 15.20 12.22 -15.03
N VAL A 129 13.93 12.53 -15.33
CA VAL A 129 13.52 13.77 -15.98
C VAL A 129 12.19 14.27 -15.42
N PRO A 130 12.04 15.57 -15.11
CA PRO A 130 10.72 16.16 -14.93
C PRO A 130 9.95 15.98 -16.25
N ASN A 131 8.92 15.13 -16.27
CA ASN A 131 8.10 14.71 -17.42
C ASN A 131 8.60 13.49 -18.24
N ALA A 132 9.61 12.74 -17.79
CA ALA A 132 9.84 11.38 -18.29
C ALA A 132 9.31 10.33 -17.30
N ASN A 133 8.93 9.18 -17.85
CA ASN A 133 8.32 8.09 -17.12
C ASN A 133 9.21 7.66 -15.94
N VAL A 134 8.58 7.50 -14.77
CA VAL A 134 9.23 7.02 -13.53
C VAL A 134 9.80 5.60 -13.69
N CYS A 135 9.36 4.89 -14.73
CA CYS A 135 9.68 3.52 -15.01
C CYS A 135 10.12 3.34 -16.49
N PRO A 136 10.85 2.27 -16.81
CA PRO A 136 11.16 1.91 -18.18
C PRO A 136 9.93 1.83 -19.08
N ASN A 137 10.11 2.06 -20.38
CA ASN A 137 9.02 2.01 -21.37
C ASN A 137 8.31 0.64 -21.49
N THR A 138 8.91 -0.43 -20.97
CA THR A 138 8.26 -1.74 -20.82
C THR A 138 7.03 -1.69 -19.90
N PHE A 139 6.95 -0.69 -19.00
CA PHE A 139 5.82 -0.48 -18.10
C PHE A 139 4.72 0.44 -18.67
N VAL A 140 4.64 0.60 -19.99
CA VAL A 140 3.69 1.52 -20.65
C VAL A 140 2.21 1.28 -20.26
N PHE A 141 1.83 0.04 -19.97
CA PHE A 141 0.47 -0.30 -19.50
C PHE A 141 0.31 -0.26 -17.98
N ASP A 142 1.39 0.03 -17.26
CA ASP A 142 1.50 -0.09 -15.80
C ASP A 142 1.88 1.22 -15.10
N GLU A 143 2.24 2.24 -15.86
CA GLU A 143 2.74 3.53 -15.34
C GLU A 143 1.77 4.16 -14.32
N GLU A 144 0.48 4.27 -14.66
CA GLU A 144 -0.51 4.84 -13.74
C GLU A 144 -0.64 4.03 -12.44
N ARG A 145 -0.57 2.69 -12.55
CA ARG A 145 -0.66 1.78 -11.39
C ARG A 145 0.56 1.93 -10.47
N LEU A 146 1.76 2.05 -11.03
CA LEU A 146 3.00 2.28 -10.30
C LEU A 146 3.04 3.67 -9.65
N LEU A 147 2.60 4.71 -10.37
CA LEU A 147 2.48 6.07 -9.82
C LEU A 147 1.52 6.11 -8.63
N LYS A 148 0.40 5.38 -8.73
CA LYS A 148 -0.53 5.26 -7.62
C LYS A 148 0.09 4.54 -6.42
N LEU A 149 0.79 3.42 -6.62
CA LEU A 149 1.52 2.74 -5.54
C LEU A 149 2.57 3.64 -4.89
N ARG A 150 3.30 4.43 -5.70
CA ARG A 150 4.27 5.41 -5.19
C ARG A 150 3.61 6.49 -4.33
N SER A 151 2.44 6.99 -4.76
CA SER A 151 1.67 7.95 -3.99
C SER A 151 1.13 7.35 -2.68
N ASP A 152 0.60 6.12 -2.73
CA ASP A 152 0.08 5.39 -1.56
C ASP A 152 1.22 5.14 -0.54
N LEU A 153 2.41 4.76 -1.02
CA LEU A 153 3.59 4.57 -0.16
C LEU A 153 4.09 5.88 0.44
N HIS A 154 4.13 6.97 -0.34
CA HIS A 154 4.48 8.30 0.16
C HIS A 154 3.55 8.73 1.31
N ASP A 155 2.25 8.52 1.16
CA ASP A 155 1.26 8.83 2.20
C ASP A 155 1.52 8.03 3.48
N THR A 156 1.80 6.74 3.32
CA THR A 156 2.10 5.84 4.44
C THR A 156 3.36 6.28 5.18
N ILE A 157 4.42 6.65 4.44
CA ILE A 157 5.67 7.17 5.01
C ILE A 157 5.42 8.47 5.77
N CYS A 158 4.71 9.43 5.18
CA CYS A 158 4.42 10.71 5.83
C CYS A 158 3.56 10.55 7.11
N LEU A 159 2.57 9.65 7.09
CA LEU A 159 1.80 9.32 8.29
C LEU A 159 2.68 8.73 9.39
N GLU A 160 3.59 7.81 9.05
CA GLU A 160 4.54 7.24 10.00
C GLU A 160 5.52 8.30 10.54
N VAL A 161 5.98 9.25 9.71
CA VAL A 161 6.79 10.39 10.19
C VAL A 161 6.00 11.22 11.22
N CYS A 162 4.74 11.52 10.95
CA CYS A 162 3.85 12.21 11.91
C CYS A 162 3.69 11.43 13.22
N MET A 163 3.50 10.11 13.14
CA MET A 163 3.35 9.26 14.33
C MET A 163 4.64 9.17 15.15
N ARG A 164 5.81 9.06 14.49
CA ARG A 164 7.10 9.09 15.18
C ARG A 164 7.34 10.43 15.87
N GLN A 165 6.93 11.53 15.24
CA GLN A 165 6.99 12.86 15.86
C GLN A 165 6.12 12.90 17.12
N PHE A 166 4.88 12.43 17.05
CA PHE A 166 3.99 12.33 18.22
C PHE A 166 4.63 11.54 19.37
N GLU A 167 5.14 10.35 19.10
CA GLU A 167 5.77 9.48 20.11
C GLU A 167 7.04 10.11 20.72
N GLU A 168 7.78 10.88 19.94
CA GLU A 168 8.93 11.63 20.42
C GLU A 168 8.52 12.72 21.41
N LEU A 169 7.46 13.46 21.10
CA LEU A 169 6.96 14.50 21.99
C LEU A 169 6.36 13.93 23.29
N GLU A 170 5.66 12.80 23.21
CA GLU A 170 5.17 12.11 24.42
C GLU A 170 6.32 11.66 25.33
N ARG A 171 7.38 11.08 24.74
CA ARG A 171 8.56 10.66 25.50
C ARG A 171 9.26 11.84 26.18
N MET A 172 9.33 12.99 25.50
CA MET A 172 9.91 14.22 26.06
C MET A 172 9.06 14.76 27.22
N ALA A 173 7.73 14.73 27.10
CA ALA A 173 6.82 15.14 28.17
C ALA A 173 6.97 14.23 29.40
N ASP A 174 6.98 12.91 29.22
CA ASP A 174 7.17 11.94 30.31
C ASP A 174 8.51 12.13 31.05
N PHE A 175 9.57 12.47 30.31
CA PHE A 175 10.90 12.71 30.88
C PHE A 175 10.95 14.00 31.72
N ASP A 176 10.31 15.07 31.27
CA ASP A 176 10.22 16.34 32.01
C ASP A 176 9.38 16.18 33.30
N PHE A 177 8.30 15.39 33.25
CA PHE A 177 7.55 15.00 34.45
C PHE A 177 8.40 14.19 35.44
N SER A 178 9.24 13.27 34.95
CA SER A 178 10.12 12.43 35.78
C SER A 178 11.20 13.24 36.51
N ILE A 179 11.83 14.22 35.83
CA ILE A 179 12.85 15.08 36.44
C ILE A 179 12.24 16.01 37.50
N ASN A 180 11.09 16.61 37.22
CA ASN A 180 10.40 17.49 38.16
C ASN A 180 9.97 16.76 39.43
N PHE A 181 9.61 15.47 39.33
CA PHE A 181 9.27 14.64 40.49
C PHE A 181 10.50 14.27 41.34
N ASN A 182 11.68 14.11 40.71
CA ASN A 182 12.90 13.69 41.39
C ASN A 182 13.62 14.83 42.13
N PHE A 183 13.33 16.10 41.80
CA PHE A 183 13.94 17.27 42.44
C PHE A 183 13.38 17.57 43.85
N ASN A 184 12.14 17.14 44.15
CA ASN A 184 11.51 17.36 45.46
C ASN A 184 11.66 16.19 46.45
N ALA A 185 12.35 15.11 46.07
CA ALA A 185 12.66 14.01 46.98
C ALA A 185 14.01 14.28 47.70
N PRO A 186 14.07 14.31 49.04
CA PRO A 186 15.35 14.44 49.72
C PRO A 186 16.21 13.22 49.43
N MET A 187 17.40 13.45 48.85
CA MET A 187 18.44 12.44 48.70
C MET A 187 18.85 11.92 50.08
N SER A 188 18.26 10.81 50.51
CA SER A 188 18.76 10.02 51.64
C SER A 188 19.43 8.76 51.10
N SER A 189 20.72 8.91 50.83
CA SER A 189 21.67 7.82 50.67
C SER A 189 21.80 7.02 51.98
N ARG A 190 21.48 5.72 51.96
CA ARG A 190 22.14 4.70 52.80
C ARG A 190 21.90 3.28 52.26
N PRO A 191 22.93 2.42 52.17
CA PRO A 191 22.80 1.05 51.70
C PRO A 191 22.22 0.14 52.80
N SER A 192 21.29 -0.74 52.43
CA SER A 192 20.77 -1.77 53.33
C SER A 192 21.83 -2.86 53.54
N SER A 193 22.41 -2.89 54.74
CA SER A 193 23.24 -4.00 55.21
C SER A 193 22.37 -5.23 55.49
N PHE A 194 22.78 -6.33 54.86
CA PHE A 194 22.34 -7.70 55.09
C PHE A 194 22.51 -8.09 56.58
N VAL A 195 21.42 -8.45 57.26
CA VAL A 195 21.46 -9.09 58.59
C VAL A 195 20.50 -10.27 58.59
N GLY A 196 21.04 -11.43 58.97
CA GLY A 196 20.43 -12.74 58.90
C GLY A 196 19.26 -12.96 59.86
N SER A 197 18.48 -13.97 59.49
CA SER A 197 17.34 -14.55 60.18
C SER A 197 17.62 -14.87 61.65
N ASP A 198 16.61 -14.66 62.51
CA ASP A 198 16.21 -15.69 63.47
C ASP A 198 14.79 -15.51 64.02
N ASN A 199 14.26 -16.64 64.48
CA ASN A 199 12.88 -16.99 64.79
C ASN A 199 12.11 -16.11 65.80
N GLY A 200 10.80 -15.96 65.53
CA GLY A 200 9.75 -16.11 66.55
C GLY A 200 9.15 -14.84 67.15
N SER A 201 8.02 -14.37 66.60
CA SER A 201 6.90 -13.83 67.40
C SER A 201 5.66 -13.56 66.55
N LEU A 202 4.54 -14.13 66.99
CA LEU A 202 3.17 -13.90 66.53
C LEU A 202 2.67 -12.54 67.04
N HIS A 203 2.70 -11.50 66.21
CA HIS A 203 1.80 -10.33 66.28
C HIS A 203 2.04 -9.44 65.04
N SER A 204 1.33 -9.73 63.95
CA SER A 204 1.34 -8.91 62.74
C SER A 204 0.32 -7.78 62.86
N SER A 205 0.79 -6.55 63.04
CA SER A 205 0.04 -5.34 62.67
C SER A 205 0.43 -4.93 61.25
N PRO A 206 -0.50 -4.65 60.33
CA PRO A 206 -0.16 -4.16 59.01
C PRO A 206 0.19 -2.66 59.14
N ARG A 207 1.47 -2.35 59.35
CA ARG A 207 1.99 -1.02 59.01
C ARG A 207 2.10 -0.97 57.49
N ASN A 208 1.04 -0.45 56.86
CA ASN A 208 1.08 0.02 55.47
C ASN A 208 2.07 1.19 55.38
N SER A 209 3.36 0.86 55.27
CA SER A 209 4.37 1.80 54.79
C SER A 209 4.25 1.81 53.27
N GLY A 210 3.44 2.74 52.78
CA GLY A 210 3.29 3.02 51.35
C GLY A 210 4.63 3.50 50.79
N TYR A 211 5.46 2.55 50.39
CA TYR A 211 6.45 2.79 49.35
C TYR A 211 5.65 2.94 48.05
N LEU A 212 5.22 4.17 47.75
CA LEU A 212 4.78 4.57 46.41
C LEU A 212 6.02 4.59 45.50
N GLY A 213 6.62 3.42 45.29
CA GLY A 213 7.40 3.20 44.09
C GLY A 213 6.42 3.29 42.93
N ALA A 214 6.68 4.21 42.00
CA ALA A 214 5.89 4.39 40.80
C ALA A 214 5.76 3.06 40.04
N GLN A 215 4.72 2.31 40.36
CA GLN A 215 4.12 1.42 39.39
C GLN A 215 3.49 2.37 38.37
N HIS A 216 4.20 2.66 37.28
CA HIS A 216 3.56 3.16 36.06
C HIS A 216 2.40 2.20 35.80
N SER A 217 1.20 2.67 36.06
CA SER A 217 0.03 1.83 36.13
C SER A 217 -0.21 1.24 34.74
N ALA A 218 -0.67 -0.01 34.66
CA ALA A 218 -1.08 -0.58 33.37
C ALA A 218 -2.18 0.26 32.68
N GLY A 219 -2.89 1.11 33.44
CA GLY A 219 -3.87 2.09 32.96
C GLY A 219 -3.26 3.21 32.12
N ASP A 220 -2.17 3.86 32.57
CA ASP A 220 -1.56 4.97 31.82
C ASP A 220 -1.02 4.53 30.44
N LYS A 221 -0.50 3.29 30.36
CA LYS A 221 -0.04 2.72 29.09
C LYS A 221 -1.19 2.36 28.14
N ALA A 222 -2.32 1.89 28.69
CA ALA A 222 -3.51 1.61 27.90
C ALA A 222 -4.14 2.91 27.34
N ASP A 223 -4.14 3.98 28.13
CA ASP A 223 -4.62 5.30 27.71
C ASP A 223 -3.72 5.93 26.64
N ALA A 224 -2.39 5.79 26.76
CA ALA A 224 -1.45 6.23 25.72
C ALA A 224 -1.65 5.48 24.39
N ALA A 225 -1.85 4.15 24.44
CA ALA A 225 -2.13 3.36 23.26
C ALA A 225 -3.45 3.76 22.57
N SER A 226 -4.50 4.07 23.35
CA SER A 226 -5.78 4.58 22.82
C SER A 226 -5.61 5.93 22.14
N ARG A 227 -4.97 6.91 22.80
CA ARG A 227 -4.72 8.25 22.24
C ARG A 227 -3.95 8.18 20.93
N SER A 228 -2.92 7.33 20.89
CA SER A 228 -2.10 7.13 19.71
C SER A 228 -2.89 6.50 18.54
N ARG A 229 -3.83 5.59 18.82
CA ARG A 229 -4.73 5.00 17.80
C ARG A 229 -5.77 6.01 17.30
N GLU A 230 -6.34 6.81 18.20
CA GLU A 230 -7.29 7.88 17.85
C GLU A 230 -6.64 8.97 17.00
N LEU A 231 -5.41 9.37 17.35
CA LEU A 231 -4.61 10.30 16.56
C LEU A 231 -4.39 9.75 15.15
N TYR A 232 -3.91 8.52 15.02
CA TYR A 232 -3.68 7.90 13.71
C TYR A 232 -4.96 7.92 12.85
N ASN A 233 -6.10 7.50 13.40
CA ASN A 233 -7.39 7.54 12.70
C ASN A 233 -7.75 8.97 12.26
N SER A 234 -7.48 9.96 13.11
CA SER A 234 -7.73 11.36 12.78
C SER A 234 -6.79 11.88 11.69
N LEU A 235 -5.52 11.50 11.68
CA LEU A 235 -4.56 11.90 10.64
C LEU A 235 -4.94 11.27 9.28
N VAL A 236 -5.39 10.01 9.29
CA VAL A 236 -5.93 9.34 8.09
C VAL A 236 -7.17 10.05 7.58
N ALA A 237 -8.11 10.43 8.46
CA ALA A 237 -9.29 11.18 8.07
C ALA A 237 -8.92 12.55 7.46
N LEU A 238 -7.92 13.22 8.02
CA LEU A 238 -7.41 14.50 7.49
C LEU A 238 -6.82 14.32 6.09
N LEU A 239 -6.00 13.29 5.88
CA LEU A 239 -5.44 12.95 4.57
C LEU A 239 -6.53 12.70 3.52
N GLN A 240 -7.66 12.09 3.91
CA GLN A 240 -8.79 11.82 3.01
C GLN A 240 -9.56 13.10 2.59
N THR A 241 -9.41 14.21 3.30
CA THR A 241 -10.04 15.50 2.91
C THR A 241 -9.25 16.25 1.85
N ALA A 242 -8.02 15.81 1.56
CA ALA A 242 -7.14 16.49 0.62
C ALA A 242 -7.60 16.33 -0.85
N PRO A 243 -7.36 17.33 -1.72
CA PRO A 243 -7.72 17.25 -3.14
C PRO A 243 -7.02 16.06 -3.83
N PRO A 244 -7.75 15.23 -4.60
CA PRO A 244 -7.20 14.00 -5.19
C PRO A 244 -6.24 14.23 -6.37
N VAL A 245 -6.11 15.46 -6.87
CA VAL A 245 -5.38 15.78 -8.13
C VAL A 245 -3.96 16.31 -7.86
N SER A 246 -3.61 16.57 -6.61
CA SER A 246 -2.29 17.10 -6.25
C SER A 246 -1.24 15.99 -6.19
N ARG A 247 -0.01 16.28 -6.64
CA ARG A 247 1.14 15.39 -6.39
C ARG A 247 1.27 15.16 -4.88
N ALA A 248 1.66 13.95 -4.46
CA ALA A 248 1.74 13.59 -3.04
C ALA A 248 2.54 14.62 -2.22
N SER A 249 3.69 15.07 -2.71
CA SER A 249 4.51 16.09 -2.05
C SER A 249 3.78 17.44 -1.85
N GLN A 250 3.08 17.93 -2.88
CA GLN A 250 2.30 19.17 -2.81
C GLN A 250 1.12 19.05 -1.85
N ARG A 251 0.46 17.89 -1.84
CA ARG A 251 -0.62 17.59 -0.91
C ARG A 251 -0.11 17.64 0.53
N TRP A 252 1.01 16.97 0.83
CA TRP A 252 1.59 16.96 2.18
C TRP A 252 2.12 18.33 2.61
N GLN A 253 2.63 19.15 1.69
CA GLN A 253 2.98 20.54 1.97
C GLN A 253 1.77 21.35 2.47
N GLY A 254 0.59 21.16 1.86
CA GLY A 254 -0.64 21.82 2.29
C GLY A 254 -1.24 21.26 3.59
N LEU A 255 -1.08 19.96 3.85
CA LEU A 255 -1.63 19.30 5.04
C LEU A 255 -0.75 19.46 6.28
N SER A 256 0.56 19.71 6.12
CA SER A 256 1.54 19.78 7.22
C SER A 256 1.07 20.63 8.42
N PRO A 257 0.55 21.86 8.23
CA PRO A 257 0.07 22.66 9.37
C PRO A 257 -1.11 22.00 10.11
N SER A 258 -2.03 21.39 9.37
CA SER A 258 -3.19 20.73 9.98
C SER A 258 -2.81 19.42 10.68
N MET A 259 -1.79 18.71 10.17
CA MET A 259 -1.21 17.55 10.85
C MET A 259 -0.53 17.95 12.16
N ALA A 260 0.26 19.02 12.16
CA ALA A 260 0.91 19.56 13.36
C ALA A 260 -0.10 19.94 14.45
N LEU A 261 -1.15 20.66 14.06
CA LEU A 261 -2.22 21.04 14.96
C LEU A 261 -2.91 19.82 15.57
N GLN A 262 -3.17 18.79 14.76
CA GLN A 262 -3.82 17.58 15.25
C GLN A 262 -2.91 16.77 16.18
N ILE A 263 -1.61 16.68 15.91
CA ILE A 263 -0.64 16.08 16.83
C ILE A 263 -0.64 16.83 18.16
N LEU A 264 -0.52 18.16 18.15
CA LEU A 264 -0.47 18.97 19.37
C LEU A 264 -1.70 18.79 20.26
N ARG A 265 -2.89 18.57 19.68
CA ARG A 265 -4.13 18.30 20.43
C ARG A 265 -4.07 17.00 21.25
N TYR A 266 -3.29 16.02 20.80
CA TYR A 266 -3.19 14.71 21.44
C TYR A 266 -1.95 14.57 22.34
N VAL A 267 -0.96 15.45 22.17
CA VAL A 267 0.27 15.49 22.99
C VAL A 267 0.02 16.29 24.28
N ASN A 268 0.40 15.72 25.43
CA ASN A 268 0.37 16.41 26.72
C ASN A 268 1.68 17.21 26.97
N ALA A 269 2.02 18.14 26.08
CA ALA A 269 3.26 18.94 26.17
C ALA A 269 2.97 20.46 26.07
N PRO A 270 2.68 21.15 27.18
CA PRO A 270 2.34 22.58 27.18
C PRO A 270 3.50 23.51 26.76
N GLN A 271 4.73 23.02 26.72
CA GLN A 271 5.95 23.79 26.40
C GLN A 271 6.23 23.92 24.90
N ILE A 272 5.55 23.16 24.04
CA ILE A 272 5.79 23.14 22.60
C ILE A 272 4.85 24.14 21.92
N THR A 273 5.40 25.09 21.18
CA THR A 273 4.57 26.01 20.39
C THR A 273 4.14 25.36 19.08
N LEU A 274 2.94 25.72 18.61
CA LEU A 274 2.43 25.22 17.33
C LEU A 274 3.38 25.56 16.17
N SER A 275 3.95 26.77 16.16
CA SER A 275 4.85 27.23 15.09
C SER A 275 6.12 26.39 14.99
N ASP A 276 6.73 26.02 16.13
CA ASP A 276 7.93 25.17 16.14
C ASP A 276 7.62 23.77 15.57
N LEU A 277 6.45 23.22 15.93
CA LEU A 277 6.01 21.91 15.44
C LEU A 277 5.66 21.93 13.94
N GLU A 278 5.04 23.01 13.46
CA GLU A 278 4.71 23.21 12.04
C GLU A 278 5.98 23.29 11.18
N GLU A 279 6.98 24.06 11.62
CA GLU A 279 8.26 24.19 10.91
C GLU A 279 9.01 22.85 10.86
N GLU A 280 9.07 22.14 11.99
CA GLU A 280 9.77 20.86 12.07
C GLU A 280 9.08 19.76 11.23
N LEU A 281 7.75 19.66 11.27
CA LEU A 281 7.02 18.74 10.41
C LEU A 281 7.14 19.11 8.94
N SER A 282 7.05 20.40 8.60
CA SER A 282 7.22 20.86 7.22
C SER A 282 8.59 20.46 6.69
N ARG A 283 9.65 20.63 7.49
CA ARG A 283 11.02 20.20 7.15
C ARG A 283 11.12 18.69 6.94
N LYS A 284 10.55 17.88 7.83
CA LYS A 284 10.59 16.40 7.74
C LYS A 284 9.73 15.84 6.59
N LEU A 285 8.62 16.48 6.24
CA LEU A 285 7.66 15.99 5.25
C LEU A 285 7.93 16.51 3.83
N SER A 286 8.57 17.67 3.67
CA SER A 286 8.85 18.26 2.36
C SER A 286 10.15 17.74 1.72
N HIS A 287 11.12 17.33 2.54
CA HIS A 287 12.42 16.85 2.08
C HIS A 287 12.49 15.32 2.12
N VAL A 288 12.29 14.70 0.95
CA VAL A 288 12.45 13.25 0.75
C VAL A 288 13.88 12.79 1.07
N ASP A 289 14.86 13.67 0.89
CA ASP A 289 16.28 13.42 1.20
C ASP A 289 16.62 13.54 2.69
N GLY A 290 15.67 13.88 3.56
CA GLY A 290 15.92 14.01 5.00
C GLY A 290 16.09 12.66 5.68
N ASP A 291 17.02 12.58 6.64
CA ASP A 291 17.33 11.35 7.40
C ASP A 291 16.07 10.67 7.97
N ALA A 292 15.19 11.45 8.59
CA ALA A 292 13.95 10.91 9.18
C ALA A 292 13.01 10.28 8.13
N PHE A 293 12.94 10.86 6.93
CA PHE A 293 12.12 10.32 5.83
C PHE A 293 12.76 9.06 5.26
N GLN A 294 14.07 9.10 4.97
CA GLN A 294 14.81 7.97 4.43
C GLN A 294 14.84 6.76 5.38
N ASP A 295 14.93 7.00 6.69
CA ASP A 295 14.86 5.94 7.70
C ASP A 295 13.50 5.23 7.71
N VAL A 296 12.42 6.00 7.57
CA VAL A 296 11.06 5.47 7.48
C VAL A 296 10.87 4.73 6.15
N GLU A 297 11.32 5.31 5.03
CA GLU A 297 11.26 4.69 3.71
C GLU A 297 12.02 3.37 3.67
N ALA A 298 13.25 3.32 4.21
CA ALA A 298 14.05 2.10 4.27
C ALA A 298 13.38 1.01 5.12
N TYR A 299 12.70 1.40 6.21
CA TYR A 299 11.89 0.49 7.01
C TYR A 299 10.73 -0.10 6.19
N PHE A 300 9.96 0.74 5.51
CA PHE A 300 8.85 0.27 4.67
C PHE A 300 9.33 -0.53 3.47
N HIS A 301 10.45 -0.18 2.84
CA HIS A 301 11.02 -0.92 1.72
C HIS A 301 11.38 -2.36 2.12
N ARG A 302 12.06 -2.55 3.26
CA ARG A 302 12.38 -3.89 3.76
C ARG A 302 11.12 -4.71 4.06
N ARG A 303 10.12 -4.08 4.67
CA ARG A 303 8.85 -4.73 5.01
C ARG A 303 8.03 -5.06 3.77
N LEU A 304 7.99 -4.16 2.79
CA LEU A 304 7.36 -4.36 1.49
C LEU A 304 7.99 -5.55 0.77
N LEU A 305 9.33 -5.64 0.70
CA LEU A 305 10.01 -6.77 0.08
C LEU A 305 9.66 -8.10 0.76
N LYS A 306 9.52 -8.10 2.08
CA LYS A 306 9.11 -9.29 2.85
C LYS A 306 7.70 -9.76 2.47
N GLU A 307 6.73 -8.85 2.47
CA GLU A 307 5.36 -9.20 2.09
C GLU A 307 5.24 -9.51 0.60
N LEU A 308 5.96 -8.78 -0.25
CA LEU A 308 6.05 -9.04 -1.69
C LEU A 308 6.57 -10.45 -1.96
N ALA A 309 7.60 -10.91 -1.25
CA ALA A 309 8.12 -12.26 -1.38
C ALA A 309 7.06 -13.32 -1.06
N LYS A 310 6.30 -13.12 0.02
CA LYS A 310 5.18 -13.99 0.39
C LYS A 310 4.12 -14.03 -0.72
N ARG A 311 3.66 -12.87 -1.19
CA ARG A 311 2.64 -12.78 -2.25
C ARG A 311 3.14 -13.39 -3.56
N VAL A 312 4.37 -13.12 -3.98
CA VAL A 312 4.93 -13.71 -5.21
C VAL A 312 5.01 -15.23 -5.10
N LYS A 313 5.42 -15.78 -3.95
CA LYS A 313 5.46 -17.23 -3.73
C LYS A 313 4.09 -17.88 -3.91
N ASP A 314 3.04 -17.23 -3.42
CA ASP A 314 1.66 -17.72 -3.49
C ASP A 314 1.06 -17.59 -4.91
N LEU A 315 1.39 -16.50 -5.61
CA LEU A 315 0.77 -16.12 -6.88
C LEU A 315 1.50 -16.63 -8.13
N LYS A 316 2.81 -16.91 -8.04
CA LYS A 316 3.64 -17.20 -9.23
C LYS A 316 3.15 -18.38 -10.07
N ASN A 317 2.53 -19.38 -9.45
CA ASN A 317 2.06 -20.60 -10.09
C ASN A 317 0.60 -20.53 -10.58
N LEU A 318 -0.10 -19.40 -10.38
CA LEU A 318 -1.48 -19.23 -10.82
C LEU A 318 -1.56 -18.95 -12.32
N SER A 319 -2.65 -19.38 -12.96
CA SER A 319 -2.93 -19.02 -14.35
C SER A 319 -3.27 -17.54 -14.50
N GLY A 320 -3.44 -17.05 -15.73
CA GLY A 320 -3.84 -15.65 -15.95
C GLY A 320 -5.17 -15.33 -15.27
N VAL A 321 -6.14 -16.24 -15.35
CA VAL A 321 -7.44 -16.12 -14.69
C VAL A 321 -7.29 -16.20 -13.17
N GLY A 322 -6.45 -17.09 -12.64
CA GLY A 322 -6.22 -17.18 -11.19
C GLY A 322 -5.60 -15.90 -10.62
N LEU A 323 -4.64 -15.28 -11.32
CA LEU A 323 -4.09 -13.97 -10.94
C LEU A 323 -5.17 -12.88 -10.96
N PHE A 324 -5.99 -12.87 -12.02
CA PHE A 324 -7.10 -11.92 -12.14
C PHE A 324 -8.13 -12.09 -11.02
N GLU A 325 -8.50 -13.32 -10.67
CA GLU A 325 -9.43 -13.59 -9.57
C GLU A 325 -8.90 -13.12 -8.22
N VAL A 326 -7.61 -13.29 -7.95
CA VAL A 326 -7.03 -12.76 -6.70
C VAL A 326 -7.05 -11.22 -6.70
N ALA A 327 -6.71 -10.58 -7.83
CA ALA A 327 -6.71 -9.13 -7.93
C ALA A 327 -8.13 -8.52 -7.94
N THR A 328 -9.14 -9.26 -8.39
CA THR A 328 -10.53 -8.76 -8.56
C THR A 328 -11.54 -9.38 -7.62
N GLY A 329 -11.16 -10.41 -6.85
CA GLY A 329 -12.01 -11.17 -5.92
C GLY A 329 -12.59 -10.36 -4.78
N GLY A 330 -12.22 -9.09 -4.64
CA GLY A 330 -12.90 -8.12 -3.76
C GLY A 330 -14.05 -7.34 -4.40
N ARG A 331 -14.38 -7.50 -5.70
CA ARG A 331 -15.31 -6.58 -6.40
C ARG A 331 -16.32 -7.20 -7.37
N ALA A 332 -16.46 -8.52 -7.45
CA ALA A 332 -17.44 -9.14 -8.35
C ALA A 332 -18.69 -9.67 -7.62
N GLN A 333 -19.40 -8.80 -6.90
CA GLN A 333 -20.87 -8.74 -6.73
C GLN A 333 -21.23 -8.01 -5.41
N GLY A 334 -21.88 -6.86 -5.54
CA GLY A 334 -22.90 -6.36 -4.60
C GLY A 334 -22.49 -6.04 -3.16
N SER A 335 -22.57 -4.74 -2.83
CA SER A 335 -22.72 -4.17 -1.49
C SER A 335 -21.45 -3.96 -0.66
N ALA A 336 -21.39 -2.77 -0.08
CA ALA A 336 -20.38 -2.30 0.84
C ALA A 336 -20.09 -3.32 1.96
N ARG A 337 -18.83 -3.72 2.07
CA ARG A 337 -18.23 -4.20 3.33
C ARG A 337 -16.84 -3.60 3.47
N PRO A 338 -16.46 -3.11 4.66
CA PRO A 338 -15.12 -2.64 4.90
C PRO A 338 -14.15 -3.83 4.87
N ALA A 339 -12.94 -3.58 4.41
CA ALA A 339 -11.86 -4.55 4.34
C ALA A 339 -11.63 -5.22 5.71
N GLY A 340 -11.66 -6.56 5.73
CA GLY A 340 -11.36 -7.34 6.92
C GLY A 340 -12.04 -8.71 6.90
N ALA A 341 -11.25 -9.74 6.55
CA ALA A 341 -11.39 -11.15 6.93
C ALA A 341 -11.13 -12.10 5.74
N PHE A 342 -9.90 -12.58 5.64
CA PHE A 342 -9.66 -13.98 5.27
C PHE A 342 -9.19 -14.70 6.54
N PRO A 343 -9.58 -15.98 6.74
CA PRO A 343 -9.33 -16.67 8.00
C PRO A 343 -7.85 -17.05 8.09
N VAL A 344 -7.14 -16.44 9.03
CA VAL A 344 -5.79 -16.88 9.41
C VAL A 344 -5.95 -18.13 10.27
N ARG A 345 -5.46 -19.26 9.77
CA ARG A 345 -5.27 -20.47 10.56
C ARG A 345 -4.07 -20.23 11.48
N GLU A 346 -4.36 -19.99 12.76
CA GLU A 346 -3.41 -19.83 13.84
C GLU A 346 -2.48 -21.05 13.97
N GLN A 347 -1.18 -20.76 14.03
CA GLN A 347 -0.20 -21.51 14.82
C GLN A 347 1.09 -20.68 14.89
N HIS A 348 1.23 -19.84 15.93
CA HIS A 348 2.56 -19.52 16.41
C HIS A 348 2.55 -19.19 17.91
N LEU A 349 3.54 -19.77 18.58
CA LEU A 349 3.84 -19.71 20.00
C LEU A 349 4.32 -18.31 20.40
N ASP A 350 3.94 -17.91 21.61
CA ASP A 350 4.32 -16.66 22.26
C ASP A 350 5.84 -16.48 22.39
N VAL A 351 6.36 -15.37 21.87
CA VAL A 351 7.67 -14.80 22.25
C VAL A 351 7.43 -13.36 22.70
N PRO A 352 7.74 -12.99 23.96
CA PRO A 352 7.52 -11.65 24.47
C PRO A 352 8.69 -10.73 24.10
N GLY A 353 8.48 -9.85 23.13
CA GLY A 353 9.41 -8.79 22.76
C GLY A 353 8.68 -7.58 22.17
N ALA A 354 8.64 -6.49 22.94
CA ALA A 354 8.28 -5.10 22.56
C ALA A 354 7.25 -4.95 21.42
N GLY A 355 5.97 -5.00 21.78
CA GLY A 355 4.84 -4.86 20.87
C GLY A 355 4.74 -3.47 20.22
N ARG A 356 5.06 -3.39 18.92
CA ARG A 356 4.40 -2.46 18.00
C ARG A 356 3.10 -3.13 17.54
N GLU A 357 1.95 -2.57 17.91
CA GLU A 357 0.67 -2.99 17.33
C GLU A 357 0.62 -2.66 15.82
N PRO A 358 -0.02 -3.51 14.99
CA PRO A 358 0.02 -3.42 13.53
C PRO A 358 -0.93 -2.32 13.01
N ARG A 359 -0.48 -1.07 12.99
CA ARG A 359 -1.27 0.07 12.47
C ARG A 359 -1.35 0.13 10.93
N ASP A 360 -0.43 -0.53 10.23
CA ASP A 360 -0.28 -0.50 8.75
C ASP A 360 -0.23 -1.88 8.07
N GLU A 361 -0.54 -2.99 8.75
CA GLU A 361 -0.52 -4.32 8.10
C GLU A 361 -1.46 -4.40 6.90
N GLY A 362 -2.66 -3.81 6.97
CA GLY A 362 -3.62 -3.87 5.86
C GLY A 362 -3.21 -3.09 4.61
N GLY A 363 -2.60 -1.90 4.77
CA GLY A 363 -2.24 -1.03 3.64
C GLY A 363 -1.00 -1.52 2.88
N LEU A 364 0.03 -1.93 3.61
CA LEU A 364 1.26 -2.45 3.01
C LEU A 364 1.05 -3.81 2.33
N ASP A 365 0.20 -4.66 2.90
CA ASP A 365 -0.17 -5.94 2.30
C ASP A 365 -0.92 -5.78 0.97
N ASP A 366 -1.81 -4.78 0.87
CA ASP A 366 -2.49 -4.43 -0.39
C ASP A 366 -1.48 -3.95 -1.44
N MET A 367 -0.57 -3.05 -1.05
CA MET A 367 0.50 -2.57 -1.93
C MET A 367 1.39 -3.72 -2.42
N ALA A 368 1.80 -4.62 -1.53
CA ALA A 368 2.57 -5.81 -1.88
C ALA A 368 1.80 -6.75 -2.83
N THR A 369 0.50 -6.92 -2.63
CA THR A 369 -0.36 -7.75 -3.49
C THR A 369 -0.51 -7.15 -4.89
N ARG A 370 -0.78 -5.84 -4.98
CA ARG A 370 -0.87 -5.10 -6.25
C ARG A 370 0.46 -5.13 -7.01
N LEU A 371 1.58 -4.91 -6.31
CA LEU A 371 2.91 -4.97 -6.90
C LEU A 371 3.29 -6.39 -7.34
N ALA A 372 2.94 -7.43 -6.57
CA ALA A 372 3.16 -8.82 -6.95
C ALA A 372 2.40 -9.16 -8.25
N HIS A 373 1.13 -8.78 -8.32
CA HIS A 373 0.30 -9.02 -9.50
C HIS A 373 0.86 -8.31 -10.74
N LEU A 374 1.19 -7.02 -10.60
CA LEU A 374 1.82 -6.24 -11.67
C LEU A 374 3.15 -6.86 -12.11
N GLY A 375 4.04 -7.14 -11.16
CA GLY A 375 5.38 -7.66 -11.46
C GLY A 375 5.34 -9.06 -12.08
N LEU A 376 4.43 -9.94 -11.65
CA LEU A 376 4.28 -11.28 -12.24
C LEU A 376 3.79 -11.21 -13.69
N LEU A 377 2.76 -10.41 -13.99
CA LEU A 377 2.27 -10.24 -15.35
C LEU A 377 3.34 -9.58 -16.24
N HIS A 378 4.00 -8.54 -15.72
CA HIS A 378 5.09 -7.88 -16.41
C HIS A 378 6.22 -8.86 -16.76
N TRP A 379 6.65 -9.67 -15.79
CA TRP A 379 7.68 -10.68 -16.04
C TRP A 379 7.25 -11.72 -17.07
N ARG A 380 6.00 -12.17 -17.04
CA ARG A 380 5.47 -13.12 -18.04
C ARG A 380 5.48 -12.55 -19.46
N VAL A 381 5.27 -11.24 -19.63
CA VAL A 381 5.31 -10.60 -20.95
C VAL A 381 6.75 -10.27 -21.37
N TRP A 382 7.52 -9.64 -20.50
CA TRP A 382 8.80 -9.02 -20.84
C TRP A 382 10.04 -9.82 -20.44
N GLY A 383 9.90 -10.83 -19.58
CA GLY A 383 10.99 -11.67 -19.09
C GLY A 383 11.84 -12.19 -20.25
N ASP A 384 11.22 -12.93 -21.16
CA ASP A 384 11.90 -13.48 -22.33
C ASP A 384 12.16 -12.42 -23.42
N LEU A 385 11.37 -11.35 -23.46
CA LEU A 385 11.51 -10.30 -24.47
C LEU A 385 12.73 -9.38 -24.25
N VAL A 386 13.12 -9.15 -22.99
CA VAL A 386 14.03 -8.05 -22.61
C VAL A 386 15.07 -8.48 -21.58
N TYR A 387 14.67 -9.29 -20.59
CA TYR A 387 15.45 -9.49 -19.37
C TYR A 387 16.29 -10.77 -19.41
N ASN A 388 15.76 -11.82 -20.04
CA ASN A 388 16.46 -13.04 -20.40
C ASN A 388 17.07 -12.79 -21.78
N GLY A 389 18.40 -12.87 -21.91
CA GLY A 389 19.14 -12.48 -23.11
C GLY A 389 18.94 -13.37 -24.34
N ASP A 390 17.93 -14.25 -24.34
CA ASP A 390 17.80 -15.35 -25.28
C ASP A 390 17.31 -14.92 -26.67
N LEU A 391 16.47 -13.88 -26.76
CA LEU A 391 15.98 -13.40 -28.05
C LEU A 391 17.01 -12.66 -28.90
N GLU A 392 18.03 -12.04 -28.28
CA GLU A 392 19.12 -11.46 -29.06
C GLU A 392 19.96 -12.54 -29.73
N VAL A 393 20.13 -13.70 -29.09
CA VAL A 393 20.84 -14.85 -29.65
C VAL A 393 20.04 -15.43 -30.83
N GLU A 394 18.74 -15.64 -30.69
CA GLU A 394 17.92 -16.14 -31.79
C GLU A 394 17.82 -15.15 -32.97
N MET A 395 17.66 -13.85 -32.71
CA MET A 395 17.58 -12.84 -33.77
C MET A 395 18.91 -12.60 -34.48
N THR A 396 20.05 -12.70 -33.79
CA THR A 396 21.38 -12.63 -34.44
C THR A 396 21.70 -13.90 -35.23
N THR A 397 21.26 -15.07 -34.78
CA THR A 397 21.42 -16.33 -35.54
C THR A 397 20.51 -16.47 -36.76
N CYS A 398 19.35 -15.80 -36.79
CA CYS A 398 18.46 -15.76 -37.97
C CYS A 398 18.86 -14.71 -39.01
N ALA A 399 19.71 -13.74 -38.64
CA ALA A 399 20.18 -12.67 -39.52
C ALA A 399 21.58 -12.93 -40.12
N ALA A 400 22.27 -13.99 -39.67
CA ALA A 400 23.52 -14.52 -40.21
C ALA A 400 23.24 -15.75 -41.10
#